data_AF-A0A959NLA2-F1
#
_entry.id   AF-A0A959NLA2-F1
#
_cell.length_a   1.000
_cell.length_b   1.000
_cell.length_c   1.000
_cell.angle_alpha   90.00
_cell.angle_beta   90.00
_cell.angle_gamma   90.00
#
_symmetry.space_group_name_H-M   'P 1'
#
loop_
_entity.id
_entity.type
_entity.pdbx_description
1 polymer ?
#
loop_
_entity_poly.entity_id
_entity_poly.type
_entity_poly.pdbx_seq_one_letter_code
_entity_poly.pdbx_strand_id
1 'polypeptide(L)'
;MNNILHSFKSKIGHLGRVQKSANKKSKVAERTDILINITFDELKKPKDEINHEIYENELFVFFDKIQKEFSIKSELKVAYKQLSKFIIEGNKQGKWDLKVPISEVRYKEPLSFRNNQWFIQSSQLNQWNQSWLNHLNQDDTNDSNYKDSQLLASILISATIYGGLCVPEEIIALANCLKNKTLNIYFQKKYIWIDLIYKSPYRANNIVIGDDELCYRKWYPDTITLFWIHNFLKFQSDKKVASKELDQDSVWKIIHSYLTYIDSHSITHIDTFNNFCLASIGVTENIPGVNLCYSLGDYCVGKISSSSLKKTFHFLNDTKSIPLSRDNQINYFSVYFSGSHETNRKNNIDRGFNILNKDIIHTLREFQDEGKQKKNTNQNALNELKLLLKKTKH
;
A
#
# COMPACT_ATOMS: atom_id res chain seq x y z
N MET A 1 1.74 14.59 -32.97
CA MET A 1 0.86 13.60 -33.64
C MET A 1 1.55 12.26 -33.95
N ASN A 2 2.81 12.22 -34.40
CA ASN A 2 3.49 10.96 -34.76
C ASN A 2 3.70 9.94 -33.61
N ASN A 3 3.94 10.41 -32.38
CA ASN A 3 4.14 9.50 -31.22
C ASN A 3 2.84 8.82 -30.74
N ILE A 4 1.69 9.46 -30.93
CA ILE A 4 0.38 8.90 -30.58
C ILE A 4 0.01 7.77 -31.55
N LEU A 5 0.25 7.96 -32.85
CA LEU A 5 0.03 6.95 -33.89
C LEU A 5 0.94 5.73 -33.72
N HIS A 6 2.19 5.91 -33.30
CA HIS A 6 3.12 4.80 -33.04
C HIS A 6 2.72 3.98 -31.81
N SER A 7 2.29 4.64 -30.72
CA SER A 7 1.73 4.01 -29.52
C SER A 7 0.45 3.21 -29.81
N PHE A 8 -0.46 3.77 -30.62
CA PHE A 8 -1.69 3.09 -31.03
C PHE A 8 -1.43 1.87 -31.91
N LYS A 9 -0.55 1.97 -32.91
CA LYS A 9 -0.17 0.82 -33.76
C LYS A 9 0.49 -0.31 -32.95
N SER A 10 1.34 0.04 -31.99
CA SER A 10 1.96 -0.94 -31.07
C SER A 10 0.93 -1.65 -30.18
N LYS A 11 -0.03 -0.92 -29.60
CA LYS A 11 -1.12 -1.48 -28.79
C LYS A 11 -2.05 -2.39 -29.60
N ILE A 12 -2.44 -1.98 -30.81
CA ILE A 12 -3.27 -2.79 -31.72
C ILE A 12 -2.53 -4.08 -32.12
N GLY A 13 -1.24 -3.99 -32.44
CA GLY A 13 -0.42 -5.16 -32.74
C GLY A 13 -0.19 -6.09 -31.54
N HIS A 14 -0.16 -5.56 -30.31
CA HIS A 14 -0.10 -6.39 -29.10
C HIS A 14 -1.43 -7.10 -28.85
N LEU A 15 -2.56 -6.40 -28.91
CA LEU A 15 -3.90 -6.96 -28.76
C LEU A 15 -4.19 -8.05 -29.80
N GLY A 16 -3.84 -7.81 -31.07
CA GLY A 16 -3.98 -8.81 -32.14
C GLY A 16 -3.13 -10.07 -31.89
N ARG A 17 -1.91 -9.92 -31.37
CA ARG A 17 -1.05 -11.06 -30.98
C ARG A 17 -1.61 -11.84 -29.79
N VAL A 18 -2.16 -11.14 -28.79
CA VAL A 18 -2.81 -11.76 -27.63
C VAL A 18 -4.05 -12.54 -28.07
N GLN A 19 -4.89 -11.96 -28.92
CA GLN A 19 -6.12 -12.60 -29.40
C GLN A 19 -5.82 -13.80 -30.31
N LYS A 20 -4.82 -13.70 -31.19
CA LYS A 20 -4.36 -14.85 -32.00
C LYS A 20 -3.79 -15.97 -31.13
N SER A 21 -3.05 -15.63 -30.07
CA SER A 21 -2.55 -16.60 -29.10
C SER A 21 -3.68 -17.26 -28.29
N ALA A 22 -4.69 -16.49 -27.87
CA ALA A 22 -5.87 -17.00 -27.16
C ALA A 22 -6.68 -17.96 -28.04
N ASN A 23 -6.98 -17.57 -29.28
CA ASN A 23 -7.69 -18.41 -30.24
C ASN A 23 -6.94 -19.71 -30.53
N LYS A 24 -5.60 -19.64 -30.65
CA LYS A 24 -4.77 -20.83 -30.83
C LYS A 24 -4.86 -21.78 -29.63
N LYS A 25 -4.86 -21.25 -28.40
CA LYS A 25 -5.03 -22.05 -27.19
C LYS A 25 -6.43 -22.67 -27.08
N SER A 26 -7.48 -21.95 -27.48
CA SER A 26 -8.86 -22.48 -27.52
C SER A 26 -8.96 -23.70 -28.42
N LYS A 27 -8.42 -23.61 -29.64
CA LYS A 27 -8.43 -24.73 -30.60
C LYS A 27 -7.69 -25.95 -30.08
N VAL A 28 -6.56 -25.76 -29.39
CA VAL A 28 -5.82 -26.86 -28.77
C VAL A 28 -6.65 -27.48 -27.63
N ALA A 29 -7.30 -26.65 -26.80
CA ALA A 29 -8.16 -27.14 -25.72
C ALA A 29 -9.35 -27.95 -26.26
N GLU A 30 -10.08 -27.45 -27.27
CA GLU A 30 -11.20 -28.15 -27.91
C GLU A 30 -10.79 -29.52 -28.47
N ARG A 31 -9.63 -29.59 -29.15
CA ARG A 31 -9.08 -30.86 -29.64
C ARG A 31 -8.65 -31.78 -28.51
N THR A 32 -8.12 -31.22 -27.43
CA THR A 32 -7.76 -32.00 -26.24
C THR A 32 -9.00 -32.61 -25.61
N ASP A 33 -10.11 -31.86 -25.50
CA ASP A 33 -11.38 -32.37 -24.95
C ASP A 33 -11.92 -33.54 -25.79
N ILE A 34 -11.79 -33.47 -27.12
CA ILE A 34 -12.12 -34.59 -28.02
C ILE A 34 -11.23 -35.81 -27.70
N LEU A 35 -9.92 -35.62 -27.58
CA LEU A 35 -8.98 -36.70 -27.26
C LEU A 35 -9.24 -37.32 -25.89
N ILE A 36 -9.67 -36.52 -24.90
CA ILE A 36 -10.07 -37.01 -23.57
C ILE A 36 -11.26 -37.96 -23.72
N ASN A 37 -12.32 -37.53 -24.39
CA ASN A 37 -13.53 -38.33 -24.58
C ASN A 37 -13.30 -39.64 -25.36
N ILE A 38 -12.33 -39.64 -26.28
CA ILE A 38 -11.97 -40.82 -27.07
C ILE A 38 -11.06 -41.77 -26.30
N THR A 39 -10.20 -41.26 -25.40
CA THR A 39 -9.13 -42.06 -24.81
C THR A 39 -9.46 -42.62 -23.44
N PHE A 40 -10.33 -41.94 -22.68
CA PHE A 40 -10.69 -42.36 -21.34
C PHE A 40 -12.11 -42.92 -21.31
N ASP A 41 -12.21 -44.25 -21.23
CA ASP A 41 -13.48 -44.92 -20.97
C ASP A 41 -13.79 -44.93 -19.47
N GLU A 42 -12.78 -44.94 -18.61
CA GLU A 42 -12.95 -44.85 -17.15
C GLU A 42 -13.61 -43.52 -16.72
N LEU A 43 -13.33 -42.42 -17.41
CA LEU A 43 -13.95 -41.11 -17.11
C LEU A 43 -15.45 -41.05 -17.46
N LYS A 44 -16.00 -42.06 -18.15
CA LYS A 44 -17.44 -42.17 -18.45
C LYS A 44 -18.21 -42.95 -17.39
N LYS A 45 -17.50 -43.66 -16.51
CA LYS A 45 -18.08 -44.51 -15.48
C LYS A 45 -18.41 -43.73 -14.21
N PRO A 46 -19.39 -44.19 -13.40
CA PRO A 46 -19.61 -43.65 -12.06
C PRO A 46 -18.43 -43.98 -11.14
N LYS A 47 -18.26 -43.18 -10.08
CA LYS A 47 -17.12 -43.23 -9.16
C LYS A 47 -16.77 -44.64 -8.67
N ASP A 48 -17.77 -45.42 -8.31
CA ASP A 48 -17.60 -46.73 -7.65
C ASP A 48 -17.17 -47.85 -8.62
N GLU A 49 -17.20 -47.59 -9.93
CA GLU A 49 -16.87 -48.55 -10.98
C GLU A 49 -15.53 -48.24 -11.67
N ILE A 50 -14.83 -47.20 -11.21
CA ILE A 50 -13.57 -46.78 -11.81
C ILE A 50 -12.44 -47.70 -11.39
N ASN A 51 -11.73 -48.22 -12.39
CA ASN A 51 -10.49 -48.96 -12.18
C ASN A 51 -9.29 -48.03 -12.32
N HIS A 52 -8.58 -47.80 -11.22
CA HIS A 52 -7.42 -46.91 -11.16
C HIS A 52 -6.25 -47.38 -12.05
N GLU A 53 -6.02 -48.69 -12.20
CA GLU A 53 -4.94 -49.21 -13.05
C GLU A 53 -5.26 -48.99 -14.54
N ILE A 54 -6.52 -49.17 -14.93
CA ILE A 54 -6.97 -48.91 -16.30
C ILE A 54 -6.84 -47.41 -16.61
N TYR A 55 -7.27 -46.54 -15.70
CA TYR A 55 -7.10 -45.10 -15.84
C TYR A 55 -5.63 -44.68 -16.01
N GLU A 56 -4.71 -45.27 -15.23
CA GLU A 56 -3.28 -44.98 -15.39
C GLU A 56 -2.73 -45.43 -16.76
N ASN A 57 -3.18 -46.57 -17.27
CA ASN A 57 -2.85 -47.02 -18.63
C ASN A 57 -3.42 -46.08 -19.70
N GLU A 58 -4.67 -45.64 -19.55
CA GLU A 58 -5.31 -44.65 -20.43
C GLU A 58 -4.56 -43.30 -20.42
N LEU A 59 -4.01 -42.88 -19.26
CA LEU A 59 -3.15 -41.69 -19.18
C LEU A 59 -1.92 -41.83 -20.07
N PHE A 60 -1.23 -42.98 -20.06
CA PHE A 60 -0.07 -43.20 -20.93
C PHE A 60 -0.45 -43.16 -22.41
N VAL A 61 -1.57 -43.80 -22.79
CA VAL A 61 -2.10 -43.78 -24.16
C VAL A 61 -2.46 -42.35 -24.57
N PHE A 62 -3.08 -41.59 -23.68
CA PHE A 62 -3.42 -40.19 -23.94
C PHE A 62 -2.16 -39.35 -24.17
N PHE A 63 -1.11 -39.54 -23.35
CA PHE A 63 0.14 -38.81 -23.51
C PHE A 63 0.84 -39.10 -24.84
N ASP A 64 0.82 -40.35 -25.30
CA ASP A 64 1.33 -40.71 -26.63
C ASP A 64 0.50 -40.06 -27.75
N LYS A 65 -0.84 -40.08 -27.64
CA LYS A 65 -1.73 -39.44 -28.61
C LYS A 65 -1.52 -37.93 -28.72
N ILE A 66 -1.43 -37.21 -27.60
CA ILE A 66 -1.21 -35.76 -27.64
C ILE A 66 0.19 -35.40 -28.16
N GLN A 67 1.21 -36.24 -27.91
CA GLN A 67 2.56 -36.06 -28.48
C GLN A 67 2.56 -36.21 -30.01
N LYS A 68 1.74 -37.10 -30.54
CA LYS A 68 1.55 -37.29 -31.98
C LYS A 68 0.72 -36.17 -32.61
N GLU A 69 -0.34 -35.71 -31.94
CA GLU A 69 -1.23 -34.64 -32.44
C GLU A 69 -0.57 -33.24 -32.37
N PHE A 70 0.14 -32.94 -31.29
CA PHE A 70 0.71 -31.62 -31.04
C PHE A 70 2.23 -31.65 -31.09
N SER A 71 2.81 -31.20 -32.20
CA SER A 71 4.25 -31.18 -32.40
C SER A 71 4.95 -30.05 -31.62
N ILE A 72 4.20 -29.03 -31.19
CA ILE A 72 4.74 -27.83 -30.54
C ILE A 72 4.65 -27.95 -29.02
N LYS A 73 5.78 -27.78 -28.32
CA LYS A 73 5.87 -27.84 -26.85
C LYS A 73 4.87 -26.94 -26.11
N SER A 74 4.51 -25.78 -26.65
CA SER A 74 3.52 -24.88 -26.05
C SER A 74 2.08 -25.36 -26.17
N GLU A 75 1.76 -26.15 -27.20
CA GLU A 75 0.44 -26.76 -27.42
C GLU A 75 0.28 -27.99 -26.54
N LEU A 76 1.31 -28.84 -26.45
CA LEU A 76 1.36 -29.93 -25.48
C LEU A 76 1.05 -29.44 -24.07
N LYS A 77 1.71 -28.35 -23.63
CA LYS A 77 1.45 -27.75 -22.31
C LYS A 77 -0.01 -27.34 -22.10
N VAL A 78 -0.67 -26.84 -23.15
CA VAL A 78 -2.09 -26.47 -23.07
C VAL A 78 -2.93 -27.74 -22.92
N ALA A 79 -2.63 -28.79 -23.68
CA ALA A 79 -3.32 -30.09 -23.59
C ALA A 79 -3.17 -30.73 -22.19
N TYR A 80 -1.95 -30.81 -21.64
CA TYR A 80 -1.70 -31.30 -20.27
C TYR A 80 -2.49 -30.51 -19.23
N LYS A 81 -2.50 -29.17 -19.36
CA LYS A 81 -3.23 -28.29 -18.44
C LYS A 81 -4.74 -28.49 -18.55
N GLN A 82 -5.25 -28.72 -19.75
CA GLN A 82 -6.68 -28.95 -19.99
C GLN A 82 -7.13 -30.27 -19.36
N LEU A 83 -6.38 -31.37 -19.56
CA LEU A 83 -6.65 -32.65 -18.88
C LEU A 83 -6.64 -32.50 -17.35
N SER A 84 -5.62 -31.83 -16.81
CA SER A 84 -5.51 -31.61 -15.36
C SER A 84 -6.72 -30.85 -14.82
N LYS A 85 -7.17 -29.81 -15.53
CA LYS A 85 -8.38 -29.05 -15.16
C LYS A 85 -9.63 -29.91 -15.19
N PHE A 86 -9.79 -30.75 -16.23
CA PHE A 86 -10.95 -31.61 -16.39
C PHE A 86 -11.09 -32.59 -15.21
N ILE A 87 -9.98 -33.24 -14.81
CA ILE A 87 -9.96 -34.16 -13.68
C ILE A 87 -10.17 -33.42 -12.34
N ILE A 88 -9.53 -32.26 -12.14
CA ILE A 88 -9.72 -31.45 -10.92
C ILE A 88 -11.20 -31.09 -10.75
N GLU A 89 -11.86 -30.65 -11.82
CA GLU A 89 -13.27 -30.26 -11.78
C GLU A 89 -14.18 -31.47 -11.51
N GLY A 90 -13.90 -32.62 -12.13
CA GLY A 90 -14.62 -33.86 -11.84
C GLY A 90 -14.46 -34.33 -10.39
N ASN A 91 -13.23 -34.28 -9.85
CA ASN A 91 -12.96 -34.63 -8.45
C ASN A 91 -13.68 -33.66 -7.49
N LYS A 92 -13.67 -32.35 -7.76
CA LYS A 92 -14.40 -31.35 -6.95
C LYS A 92 -15.91 -31.58 -6.94
N GLN A 93 -16.46 -32.01 -8.07
CA GLN A 93 -17.88 -32.36 -8.21
C GLN A 93 -18.22 -33.74 -7.62
N GLY A 94 -17.24 -34.45 -7.05
CA GLY A 94 -17.42 -35.78 -6.48
C GLY A 94 -17.66 -36.88 -7.52
N LYS A 95 -17.48 -36.59 -8.83
CA LYS A 95 -17.65 -37.57 -9.90
C LYS A 95 -16.62 -38.69 -9.79
N TRP A 96 -15.39 -38.34 -9.40
CA TRP A 96 -14.25 -39.24 -9.34
C TRP A 96 -13.38 -38.92 -8.11
N ASP A 97 -12.40 -39.78 -7.84
CA ASP A 97 -11.30 -39.53 -6.91
C ASP A 97 -9.96 -39.93 -7.55
N LEU A 98 -9.66 -39.28 -8.69
CA LEU A 98 -8.56 -39.67 -9.56
C LEU A 98 -7.31 -38.83 -9.33
N LYS A 99 -6.14 -39.45 -9.49
CA LYS A 99 -4.86 -38.75 -9.45
C LYS A 99 -4.76 -37.77 -10.62
N VAL A 100 -4.56 -36.49 -10.30
CA VAL A 100 -4.41 -35.43 -11.30
C VAL A 100 -2.98 -35.48 -11.88
N PRO A 101 -2.81 -35.51 -13.21
CA PRO A 101 -1.49 -35.46 -13.82
C PRO A 101 -0.79 -34.12 -13.52
N ILE A 102 0.53 -34.17 -13.27
CA ILE A 102 1.30 -33.00 -12.87
C ILE A 102 1.44 -32.06 -14.09
N SER A 103 0.72 -30.94 -14.07
CA SER A 103 1.00 -29.84 -15.00
C SER A 103 2.22 -29.06 -14.52
N GLU A 104 3.18 -28.74 -15.39
CA GLU A 104 4.31 -27.86 -15.05
C GLU A 104 3.81 -26.54 -14.44
N VAL A 105 3.95 -26.38 -13.13
CA VAL A 105 3.69 -25.11 -12.44
C VAL A 105 4.90 -24.23 -12.67
N ARG A 106 4.77 -23.22 -13.54
CA ARG A 106 5.76 -22.15 -13.59
C ARG A 106 5.50 -21.18 -12.45
N TYR A 107 6.42 -21.13 -11.50
CA TYR A 107 6.56 -19.95 -10.66
C TYR A 107 6.91 -18.78 -11.58
N LYS A 108 5.96 -17.87 -11.80
CA LYS A 108 6.27 -16.57 -12.39
C LYS A 108 6.60 -15.67 -11.22
N GLU A 109 7.84 -15.24 -11.14
CA GLU A 109 8.20 -14.17 -10.23
C GLU A 109 7.31 -12.95 -10.53
N PRO A 110 6.68 -12.34 -9.51
CA PRO A 110 5.87 -11.15 -9.73
C PRO A 110 6.76 -10.07 -10.35
N LEU A 111 6.30 -9.47 -11.44
CA LEU A 111 7.03 -8.39 -12.10
C LEU A 111 7.30 -7.28 -11.08
N SER A 112 8.55 -6.85 -10.94
CA SER A 112 8.93 -5.72 -10.08
C SER A 112 8.17 -4.45 -10.48
N PHE A 113 7.76 -3.64 -9.49
CA PHE A 113 7.15 -2.34 -9.79
C PHE A 113 8.22 -1.30 -10.13
N ARG A 114 9.47 -1.56 -9.74
CA ARG A 114 10.63 -0.71 -10.01
C ARG A 114 11.05 -0.88 -11.47
N ASN A 115 10.35 -0.17 -12.34
CA ASN A 115 10.64 -0.07 -13.77
C ASN A 115 11.07 1.37 -14.11
N ASN A 116 11.45 1.62 -15.37
CA ASN A 116 11.91 2.95 -15.79
C ASN A 116 10.86 4.04 -15.55
N GLN A 117 9.58 3.74 -15.76
CA GLN A 117 8.50 4.70 -15.52
C GLN A 117 8.41 5.07 -14.03
N TRP A 118 8.46 4.08 -13.14
CA TRP A 118 8.49 4.30 -11.70
C TRP A 118 9.70 5.14 -11.28
N PHE A 119 10.88 4.89 -11.86
CA PHE A 119 12.09 5.64 -11.55
C PHE A 119 11.93 7.12 -11.92
N ILE A 120 11.42 7.40 -13.14
CA ILE A 120 11.15 8.78 -13.59
C ILE A 120 10.17 9.48 -12.64
N GLN A 121 9.05 8.82 -12.31
CA GLN A 121 8.03 9.38 -11.42
C GLN A 121 8.54 9.61 -10.00
N SER A 122 9.33 8.68 -9.47
CA SER A 122 9.92 8.79 -8.13
C SER A 122 10.97 9.90 -8.06
N SER A 123 11.79 10.05 -9.09
CA SER A 123 12.77 11.13 -9.19
C SER A 123 12.08 12.50 -9.22
N GLN A 124 11.02 12.63 -10.01
CA GLN A 124 10.17 13.81 -10.08
C GLN A 124 9.52 14.15 -8.73
N LEU A 125 8.90 13.16 -8.08
CA LEU A 125 8.28 13.37 -6.77
C LEU A 125 9.33 13.70 -5.70
N ASN A 126 10.54 13.16 -5.79
CA ASN A 126 11.62 13.51 -4.87
C ASN A 126 12.06 14.97 -5.06
N GLN A 127 12.18 15.44 -6.31
CA GLN A 127 12.44 16.86 -6.59
C GLN A 127 11.32 17.74 -6.03
N TRP A 128 10.07 17.37 -6.26
CA TRP A 128 8.92 18.06 -5.68
C TRP A 128 8.99 18.09 -4.14
N ASN A 129 9.36 16.98 -3.50
CA ASN A 129 9.49 16.89 -2.05
C ASN A 129 10.55 17.86 -1.51
N GLN A 130 11.67 18.02 -2.21
CA GLN A 130 12.67 19.03 -1.86
C GLN A 130 12.13 20.46 -2.02
N SER A 131 11.39 20.75 -3.09
CA SER A 131 10.70 22.03 -3.26
C SER A 131 9.70 22.30 -2.14
N TRP A 132 8.93 21.29 -1.72
CA TRP A 132 8.00 21.38 -0.61
C TRP A 132 8.69 21.69 0.72
N LEU A 133 9.76 20.96 1.06
CA LEU A 133 10.55 21.24 2.26
C LEU A 133 11.18 22.64 2.23
N ASN A 134 11.61 23.12 1.06
CA ASN A 134 12.11 24.49 0.91
C ASN A 134 11.02 25.53 1.15
N HIS A 135 9.83 25.32 0.58
CA HIS A 135 8.68 26.19 0.78
C HIS A 135 8.32 26.32 2.27
N LEU A 136 8.27 25.20 2.99
CA LEU A 136 8.02 25.17 4.44
C LEU A 136 9.07 25.93 5.26
N ASN A 137 10.32 25.95 4.80
CA ASN A 137 11.40 26.67 5.49
C ASN A 137 11.43 28.18 5.18
N GLN A 138 10.80 28.61 4.08
CA GLN A 138 10.74 30.03 3.68
C GLN A 138 9.56 30.75 4.34
N ASP A 139 8.50 30.03 4.68
CA ASP A 139 7.31 30.53 5.39
C ASP A 139 7.56 30.80 6.91
N ASP A 140 8.74 31.32 7.28
CA ASP A 140 9.16 31.64 8.67
C ASP A 140 8.40 32.86 9.27
N THR A 141 7.18 33.14 8.81
CA THR A 141 6.31 34.20 9.35
C THR A 141 5.17 33.60 10.17
N ASN A 142 5.04 34.09 11.40
CA ASN A 142 4.20 33.63 12.52
C ASN A 142 2.67 33.64 12.27
N ASP A 143 2.19 33.48 11.03
CA ASP A 143 0.77 33.62 10.70
C ASP A 143 0.37 32.90 9.38
N SER A 144 0.88 31.68 9.14
CA SER A 144 0.52 30.94 7.93
C SER A 144 -0.94 30.45 7.97
N ASN A 145 -1.83 31.22 7.35
CA ASN A 145 -3.20 30.91 6.97
C ASN A 145 -3.27 29.69 6.01
N TYR A 146 -2.76 28.52 6.42
CA TYR A 146 -2.97 27.30 5.67
C TYR A 146 -4.48 27.01 5.64
N LYS A 147 -5.01 26.87 4.42
CA LYS A 147 -6.40 26.44 4.25
C LYS A 147 -6.53 25.00 4.75
N ASP A 148 -7.69 24.62 5.30
CA ASP A 148 -7.99 23.24 5.73
C ASP A 148 -7.62 22.19 4.67
N SER A 149 -7.83 22.51 3.39
CA SER A 149 -7.49 21.63 2.26
C SER A 149 -5.97 21.43 2.08
N GLN A 150 -5.16 22.46 2.36
CA GLN A 150 -3.70 22.36 2.30
C GLN A 150 -3.15 21.55 3.47
N LEU A 151 -3.69 21.76 4.68
CA LEU A 151 -3.32 20.95 5.85
C LEU A 151 -3.68 19.48 5.64
N LEU A 152 -4.88 19.19 5.13
CA LEU A 152 -5.26 17.83 4.78
C LEU A 152 -4.32 17.25 3.72
N ALA A 153 -4.02 17.98 2.64
CA ALA A 153 -3.09 17.52 1.62
C ALA A 153 -1.69 17.21 2.20
N SER A 154 -1.15 18.07 3.06
CA SER A 154 0.13 17.85 3.74
C SER A 154 0.13 16.57 4.57
N ILE A 155 -0.96 16.25 5.28
CA ILE A 155 -1.08 14.98 6.01
C ILE A 155 -1.05 13.81 5.05
N LEU A 156 -1.86 13.83 4.00
CA LEU A 156 -1.97 12.69 3.08
C LEU A 156 -0.66 12.46 2.32
N ILE A 157 0.02 13.53 1.91
CA ILE A 157 1.32 13.45 1.24
C ILE A 157 2.39 12.90 2.20
N SER A 158 2.48 13.46 3.41
CA SER A 158 3.46 12.96 4.39
C SER A 158 3.18 11.52 4.81
N ALA A 159 1.92 11.14 4.99
CA ALA A 159 1.52 9.77 5.28
C ALA A 159 1.91 8.78 4.17
N THR A 160 1.90 9.23 2.91
CA THR A 160 2.29 8.41 1.76
C THR A 160 3.81 8.30 1.66
N ILE A 161 4.54 9.43 1.73
CA ILE A 161 6.00 9.51 1.52
C ILE A 161 6.78 9.02 2.75
N TYR A 162 6.41 9.48 3.94
CA TYR A 162 7.13 9.22 5.18
C TYR A 162 6.46 8.13 6.02
N GLY A 163 5.14 7.99 5.91
CA GLY A 163 4.35 7.01 6.67
C GLY A 163 4.14 5.66 5.97
N GLY A 164 4.51 5.52 4.70
CA GLY A 164 4.43 4.26 3.95
C GLY A 164 3.02 3.76 3.64
N LEU A 165 2.03 4.65 3.62
CA LEU A 165 0.67 4.37 3.12
C LEU A 165 0.63 4.55 1.59
N CYS A 166 1.27 3.65 0.85
CA CYS A 166 1.41 3.77 -0.61
C CYS A 166 0.28 3.05 -1.38
N VAL A 167 -0.92 2.95 -0.80
CA VAL A 167 -2.11 2.37 -1.43
C VAL A 167 -3.26 3.39 -1.34
N PRO A 168 -3.94 3.75 -2.45
CA PRO A 168 -4.96 4.80 -2.44
C PRO A 168 -6.04 4.60 -1.39
N GLU A 169 -6.55 3.38 -1.20
CA GLU A 169 -7.62 3.09 -0.25
C GLU A 169 -7.21 3.38 1.20
N GLU A 170 -5.92 3.25 1.53
CA GLU A 170 -5.39 3.58 2.86
C GLU A 170 -5.41 5.09 3.12
N ILE A 171 -5.03 5.86 2.10
CA ILE A 171 -5.02 7.31 2.16
C ILE A 171 -6.45 7.87 2.18
N ILE A 172 -7.38 7.25 1.44
CA ILE A 172 -8.81 7.58 1.49
C ILE A 172 -9.37 7.33 2.89
N ALA A 173 -9.04 6.17 3.49
CA ALA A 173 -9.46 5.85 4.85
C ALA A 173 -8.97 6.90 5.86
N LEU A 174 -7.68 7.27 5.78
CA LEU A 174 -7.10 8.31 6.62
C LEU A 174 -7.78 9.67 6.42
N ALA A 175 -8.02 10.07 5.16
CA ALA A 175 -8.70 11.33 4.84
C ALA A 175 -10.10 11.39 5.42
N ASN A 176 -10.86 10.29 5.34
CA ASN A 176 -12.20 10.19 5.91
C ASN A 176 -12.17 10.18 7.45
N CYS A 177 -11.20 9.51 8.08
CA CYS A 177 -11.01 9.57 9.53
C CYS A 177 -10.76 11.01 10.03
N LEU A 178 -9.93 11.77 9.32
CA LEU A 178 -9.62 13.17 9.63
C LEU A 178 -10.83 14.10 9.42
N LYS A 179 -11.50 13.96 8.27
CA LYS A 179 -12.66 14.78 7.91
C LYS A 179 -13.85 14.55 8.84
N ASN A 180 -14.14 13.29 9.18
CA ASN A 180 -15.27 12.91 10.01
C ASN A 180 -14.98 13.00 11.52
N LYS A 181 -13.78 13.44 11.90
CA LYS A 181 -13.33 13.51 13.30
C LYS A 181 -13.45 12.17 14.03
N THR A 182 -13.20 11.06 13.31
CA THR A 182 -13.22 9.69 13.84
C THR A 182 -11.82 9.10 14.01
N LEU A 183 -10.78 9.89 13.70
CA LEU A 183 -9.38 9.50 13.89
C LEU A 183 -9.10 9.19 15.36
N ASN A 184 -8.75 7.94 15.64
CA ASN A 184 -8.28 7.51 16.96
C ASN A 184 -6.77 7.28 16.90
N ILE A 185 -6.05 8.02 17.75
CA ILE A 185 -4.60 7.86 17.93
C ILE A 185 -4.38 7.10 19.24
N TYR A 186 -3.70 5.97 19.14
CA TYR A 186 -3.38 5.11 20.27
C TYR A 186 -1.92 5.24 20.63
N PHE A 187 -1.64 5.15 21.93
CA PHE A 187 -0.29 5.16 22.47
C PHE A 187 -0.06 3.96 23.38
N GLN A 188 1.05 3.25 23.18
CA GLN A 188 1.47 2.19 24.09
C GLN A 188 2.99 2.09 24.14
N LYS A 189 3.56 2.29 25.34
CA LYS A 189 5.01 2.30 25.60
C LYS A 189 5.74 3.36 24.79
N LYS A 190 6.32 2.97 23.65
CA LYS A 190 7.07 3.85 22.73
C LYS A 190 6.45 3.96 21.34
N TYR A 191 5.23 3.48 21.19
CA TYR A 191 4.57 3.33 19.89
C TYR A 191 3.31 4.17 19.84
N ILE A 192 3.17 4.95 18.78
CA ILE A 192 1.96 5.67 18.38
C ILE A 192 1.40 4.99 17.14
N TRP A 193 0.11 4.71 17.11
CA TRP A 193 -0.55 4.20 15.90
C TRP A 193 -1.97 4.73 15.74
N ILE A 194 -2.46 4.64 14.51
CA ILE A 194 -3.81 4.96 14.08
C ILE A 194 -4.39 3.70 13.47
N ASP A 195 -5.63 3.39 13.84
CA ASP A 195 -6.37 2.28 13.24
C ASP A 195 -7.07 2.76 11.98
N LEU A 196 -6.84 2.07 10.87
CA LEU A 196 -7.47 2.31 9.58
C LEU A 196 -8.32 1.09 9.21
N ILE A 197 -9.56 1.34 8.80
CA ILE A 197 -10.49 0.32 8.32
C ILE A 197 -10.94 0.70 6.91
N TYR A 198 -10.77 -0.20 5.96
CA TYR A 198 -11.07 0.06 4.56
C TYR A 198 -11.24 -1.22 3.75
N LYS A 199 -11.87 -1.10 2.58
CA LYS A 199 -11.93 -2.14 1.56
C LYS A 199 -10.78 -1.94 0.58
N SER A 200 -10.04 -2.99 0.26
CA SER A 200 -8.97 -2.90 -0.74
C SER A 200 -8.75 -4.25 -1.44
N PRO A 201 -8.60 -4.28 -2.77
CA PRO A 201 -8.24 -5.50 -3.48
C PRO A 201 -6.76 -5.87 -3.28
N TYR A 202 -5.95 -4.98 -2.71
CA TYR A 202 -4.50 -5.13 -2.52
C TYR A 202 -4.11 -5.64 -1.13
N ARG A 203 -5.07 -5.68 -0.19
CA ARG A 203 -4.84 -6.05 1.21
C ARG A 203 -5.65 -7.26 1.60
N ALA A 204 -5.16 -7.99 2.58
CA ALA A 204 -5.88 -9.11 3.14
C ALA A 204 -7.05 -8.59 3.99
N ASN A 205 -8.25 -9.09 3.71
CA ASN A 205 -9.38 -8.92 4.62
C ASN A 205 -9.10 -9.69 5.91
N ASN A 206 -9.30 -9.06 7.06
CA ASN A 206 -8.99 -9.64 8.37
C ASN A 206 -10.01 -9.27 9.45
N ILE A 207 -11.07 -8.54 9.09
CA ILE A 207 -12.21 -8.26 9.95
C ILE A 207 -13.50 -8.34 9.13
N VAL A 208 -14.61 -8.61 9.80
CA VAL A 208 -15.96 -8.60 9.23
C VAL A 208 -16.80 -7.62 10.05
N ILE A 209 -17.42 -6.63 9.39
CA ILE A 209 -18.33 -5.66 10.02
C ILE A 209 -19.65 -5.73 9.26
N GLY A 210 -20.69 -6.27 9.90
CA GLY A 210 -21.93 -6.61 9.19
C GLY A 210 -21.66 -7.70 8.16
N ASP A 211 -22.04 -7.44 6.90
CA ASP A 211 -21.81 -8.35 5.76
C ASP A 211 -20.53 -8.01 4.96
N ASP A 212 -19.81 -6.96 5.34
CA ASP A 212 -18.61 -6.51 4.63
C ASP A 212 -17.34 -7.12 5.23
N GLU A 213 -16.57 -7.80 4.37
CA GLU A 213 -15.18 -8.14 4.65
C GLU A 213 -14.26 -6.95 4.40
N LEU A 214 -13.52 -6.56 5.43
CA LEU A 214 -12.69 -5.35 5.42
C LEU A 214 -11.26 -5.65 5.87
N CYS A 215 -10.36 -4.73 5.50
CA CYS A 215 -9.00 -4.68 6.00
C CYS A 215 -8.94 -3.72 7.20
N TYR A 216 -8.51 -4.24 8.34
CA TYR A 216 -8.07 -3.49 9.51
C TYR A 216 -6.55 -3.42 9.54
N ARG A 217 -6.02 -2.19 9.55
CA ARG A 217 -4.59 -1.89 9.59
C ARG A 217 -4.25 -1.02 10.79
N LYS A 218 -3.26 -1.45 11.57
CA LYS A 218 -2.54 -0.56 12.50
C LYS A 218 -1.46 0.17 11.73
N TRP A 219 -1.64 1.47 11.54
CA TRP A 219 -0.66 2.32 10.88
C TRP A 219 0.10 3.17 11.89
N TYR A 220 1.42 3.21 11.76
CA TYR A 220 2.32 3.91 12.66
C TYR A 220 2.86 5.12 11.92
N PRO A 221 2.29 6.31 12.13
CA PRO A 221 2.71 7.51 11.41
C PRO A 221 4.11 7.95 11.85
N ASP A 222 4.84 8.58 10.93
CA ASP A 222 6.09 9.26 11.23
C ASP A 222 5.85 10.64 11.90
N THR A 223 6.93 11.24 12.39
CA THR A 223 6.88 12.52 13.11
C THR A 223 6.41 13.69 12.24
N ILE A 224 6.76 13.74 10.95
CA ILE A 224 6.32 14.81 10.04
C ILE A 224 4.81 14.71 9.84
N THR A 225 4.31 13.50 9.61
CA THR A 225 2.87 13.27 9.48
C THR A 225 2.12 13.61 10.76
N LEU A 226 2.64 13.24 11.93
CA LEU A 226 2.05 13.59 13.22
C LEU A 226 1.99 15.11 13.44
N PHE A 227 3.02 15.85 13.03
CA PHE A 227 3.03 17.32 13.08
C PHE A 227 1.89 17.92 12.25
N TRP A 228 1.68 17.43 11.03
CA TRP A 228 0.59 17.90 10.19
C TRP A 228 -0.78 17.53 10.73
N ILE A 229 -0.94 16.33 11.29
CA ILE A 229 -2.18 15.92 11.97
C ILE A 229 -2.48 16.87 13.13
N HIS A 230 -1.48 17.21 13.94
CA HIS A 230 -1.64 18.16 15.04
C HIS A 230 -2.13 19.53 14.54
N ASN A 231 -1.47 20.09 13.51
CA ASN A 231 -1.86 21.40 12.97
C ASN A 231 -3.28 21.37 12.40
N PHE A 232 -3.63 20.31 11.66
CA PHE A 232 -4.98 20.14 11.15
C PHE A 232 -6.01 20.11 12.27
N LEU A 233 -5.80 19.30 13.31
CA LEU A 233 -6.74 19.20 14.43
C LEU A 233 -6.86 20.51 15.23
N LYS A 234 -5.80 21.31 15.30
CA LYS A 234 -5.81 22.62 15.97
C LYS A 234 -6.63 23.67 15.22
N PHE A 235 -6.53 23.70 13.89
CA PHE A 235 -7.17 24.72 13.05
C PHE A 235 -8.50 24.27 12.43
N GLN A 236 -8.84 22.98 12.52
CA GLN A 236 -10.09 22.45 11.99
C GLN A 236 -11.28 23.13 12.67
N SER A 237 -12.12 23.78 11.85
CA SER A 237 -13.32 24.44 12.36
C SER A 237 -14.23 23.45 13.12
N ASP A 238 -14.87 23.93 14.19
CA ASP A 238 -15.77 23.11 15.03
C ASP A 238 -17.06 22.69 14.29
N LYS A 239 -17.28 23.18 13.05
CA LYS A 239 -18.42 22.82 12.22
C LYS A 239 -18.33 21.36 11.79
N LYS A 240 -19.05 20.48 12.48
CA LYS A 240 -19.45 19.16 11.95
C LYS A 240 -20.41 19.39 10.80
N VAL A 241 -19.89 19.61 9.60
CA VAL A 241 -20.70 19.46 8.39
C VAL A 241 -20.72 17.98 8.09
N ALA A 242 -21.86 17.32 8.37
CA ALA A 242 -22.14 15.99 7.88
C ALA A 242 -21.99 16.03 6.36
N SER A 243 -20.83 15.63 5.87
CA SER A 243 -20.46 15.72 4.48
C SER A 243 -20.15 14.31 4.00
N LYS A 244 -20.59 14.03 2.77
CA LYS A 244 -20.33 12.77 2.07
C LYS A 244 -18.86 12.36 2.25
N GLU A 245 -18.62 11.08 2.49
CA GLU A 245 -17.27 10.50 2.49
C GLU A 245 -16.52 10.92 1.23
N LEU A 246 -15.23 11.19 1.37
CA LEU A 246 -14.35 11.48 0.25
C LEU A 246 -14.13 10.19 -0.53
N ASP A 247 -14.39 10.25 -1.82
CA ASP A 247 -14.02 9.21 -2.78
C ASP A 247 -12.59 9.42 -3.30
N GLN A 248 -12.12 8.46 -4.10
CA GLN A 248 -10.78 8.46 -4.67
C GLN A 248 -10.47 9.74 -5.46
N ASP A 249 -11.41 10.21 -6.29
CA ASP A 249 -11.22 11.39 -7.13
C ASP A 249 -11.14 12.67 -6.30
N SER A 250 -11.94 12.77 -5.24
CA SER A 250 -11.93 13.91 -4.33
C SER A 250 -10.60 13.99 -3.58
N VAL A 251 -10.12 12.86 -3.05
CA VAL A 251 -8.83 12.79 -2.36
C VAL A 251 -7.68 13.12 -3.31
N TRP A 252 -7.69 12.55 -4.51
CA TRP A 252 -6.66 12.84 -5.51
C TRP A 252 -6.64 14.31 -5.92
N LYS A 253 -7.81 14.93 -6.12
CA LYS A 253 -7.88 16.37 -6.43
C LYS A 253 -7.26 17.22 -5.33
N ILE A 254 -7.52 16.93 -4.06
CA ILE A 254 -6.93 17.65 -2.92
C ILE A 254 -5.41 17.56 -2.96
N ILE A 255 -4.87 16.35 -3.13
CA ILE A 255 -3.42 16.10 -3.21
C ILE A 255 -2.84 16.81 -4.44
N HIS A 256 -3.38 16.55 -5.63
CA HIS A 256 -2.85 17.06 -6.89
C HIS A 256 -2.90 18.59 -6.96
N SER A 257 -3.96 19.24 -6.47
CA SER A 257 -4.02 20.70 -6.39
C SER A 257 -2.91 21.26 -5.51
N TYR A 258 -2.58 20.61 -4.40
CA TYR A 258 -1.49 21.06 -3.53
C TYR A 258 -0.12 20.75 -4.13
N LEU A 259 0.07 19.60 -4.76
CA LEU A 259 1.29 19.29 -5.52
C LEU A 259 1.57 20.38 -6.57
N THR A 260 0.54 20.72 -7.36
CA THR A 260 0.62 21.75 -8.41
C THR A 260 0.92 23.14 -7.84
N TYR A 261 0.32 23.48 -6.70
CA TYR A 261 0.54 24.76 -6.01
C TYR A 261 2.00 24.94 -5.57
N ILE A 262 2.62 23.87 -5.06
CA ILE A 262 4.02 23.91 -4.62
C ILE A 262 4.98 23.95 -5.81
N ASP A 263 4.84 23.03 -6.76
CA ASP A 263 5.69 22.97 -7.95
C ASP A 263 5.04 22.09 -9.03
N SER A 264 4.40 22.74 -10.01
CA SER A 264 3.76 22.07 -11.14
C SER A 264 4.74 21.40 -12.11
N HIS A 265 6.00 21.86 -12.17
CA HIS A 265 6.97 21.36 -13.16
C HIS A 265 7.55 20.01 -12.73
N SER A 266 7.68 19.79 -11.42
CA SER A 266 8.24 18.57 -10.87
C SER A 266 7.28 17.38 -10.86
N ILE A 267 6.02 17.52 -11.27
CA ILE A 267 4.99 16.45 -11.19
C ILE A 267 4.41 16.01 -12.54
N THR A 268 5.07 16.33 -13.66
CA THR A 268 4.53 16.15 -15.02
C THR A 268 4.23 14.71 -15.43
N HIS A 269 4.75 13.70 -14.74
CA HIS A 269 4.44 12.28 -14.99
C HIS A 269 3.61 11.62 -13.88
N ILE A 270 3.08 12.41 -12.94
CA ILE A 270 2.29 11.95 -11.80
C ILE A 270 0.81 12.34 -12.00
N ASP A 271 0.19 11.72 -13.02
CA ASP A 271 -1.17 12.09 -13.46
C ASP A 271 -2.30 11.39 -12.68
N THR A 272 -1.97 10.34 -11.94
CA THR A 272 -2.97 9.50 -11.26
C THR A 272 -2.59 9.26 -9.82
N PHE A 273 -3.60 9.02 -8.99
CA PHE A 273 -3.41 8.72 -7.57
C PHE A 273 -2.54 7.47 -7.36
N ASN A 274 -2.74 6.43 -8.18
CA ASN A 274 -1.89 5.23 -8.16
C ASN A 274 -0.43 5.56 -8.49
N ASN A 275 -0.17 6.39 -9.49
CA ASN A 275 1.20 6.80 -9.82
C ASN A 275 1.85 7.57 -8.66
N PHE A 276 1.10 8.46 -8.02
CA PHE A 276 1.58 9.20 -6.84
C PHE A 276 1.94 8.27 -5.68
N CYS A 277 1.04 7.34 -5.33
CA CYS A 277 1.26 6.37 -4.27
C CYS A 277 2.47 5.46 -4.59
N LEU A 278 2.56 4.94 -5.81
CA LEU A 278 3.69 4.11 -6.25
C LEU A 278 5.02 4.87 -6.29
N ALA A 279 5.03 6.13 -6.71
CA ALA A 279 6.24 6.95 -6.75
C ALA A 279 6.74 7.35 -5.36
N SER A 280 5.82 7.49 -4.41
CA SER A 280 6.13 7.90 -3.04
C SER A 280 7.08 6.94 -2.33
N ILE A 281 6.99 5.63 -2.59
CA ILE A 281 7.96 4.67 -2.02
C ILE A 281 9.38 4.92 -2.51
N GLY A 282 9.54 5.43 -3.74
CA GLY A 282 10.85 5.80 -4.26
C GLY A 282 11.41 7.04 -3.58
N VAL A 283 10.55 7.98 -3.17
CA VAL A 283 10.98 9.11 -2.32
C VAL A 283 11.41 8.59 -0.95
N THR A 284 10.63 7.69 -0.36
CA THR A 284 10.96 7.03 0.91
C THR A 284 12.33 6.36 0.90
N GLU A 285 12.65 5.62 -0.17
CA GLU A 285 13.94 4.95 -0.36
C GLU A 285 15.13 5.93 -0.42
N ASN A 286 14.89 7.19 -0.80
CA ASN A 286 15.91 8.23 -0.87
C ASN A 286 16.06 9.05 0.43
N ILE A 287 15.29 8.75 1.48
CA ILE A 287 15.42 9.44 2.76
C ILE A 287 16.68 8.96 3.48
N PRO A 288 17.59 9.86 3.91
CA PRO A 288 18.78 9.47 4.65
C PRO A 288 18.46 8.66 5.91
N GLY A 289 19.10 7.50 6.06
CA GLY A 289 18.92 6.61 7.21
C GLY A 289 17.74 5.64 7.10
N VAL A 290 16.91 5.73 6.07
CA VAL A 290 15.88 4.72 5.79
C VAL A 290 16.53 3.55 5.03
N ASN A 291 16.48 2.36 5.62
CA ASN A 291 16.87 1.12 4.94
C ASN A 291 15.62 0.28 4.63
N LEU A 292 15.08 0.46 3.43
CA LEU A 292 13.89 -0.25 2.97
C LEU A 292 14.29 -1.49 2.17
N CYS A 293 14.01 -2.69 2.70
CA CYS A 293 14.19 -3.91 1.91
C CYS A 293 13.06 -4.08 0.88
N TYR A 294 13.34 -4.85 -0.18
CA TYR A 294 12.42 -5.05 -1.30
C TYR A 294 11.02 -5.50 -0.88
N SER A 295 10.93 -6.45 0.05
CA SER A 295 9.65 -6.98 0.53
C SER A 295 8.83 -5.95 1.30
N LEU A 296 9.48 -5.05 2.04
CA LEU A 296 8.79 -3.97 2.74
C LEU A 296 8.30 -2.90 1.74
N GLY A 297 9.08 -2.60 0.70
CA GLY A 297 8.62 -1.77 -0.41
C GLY A 297 7.41 -2.37 -1.12
N ASP A 298 7.46 -3.66 -1.45
CA ASP A 298 6.34 -4.39 -2.06
C ASP A 298 5.11 -4.44 -1.13
N TYR A 299 5.32 -4.53 0.20
CA TYR A 299 4.26 -4.39 1.17
C TYR A 299 3.64 -2.98 1.14
N CYS A 300 4.43 -1.91 1.17
CA CYS A 300 3.91 -0.54 1.18
C CYS A 300 3.01 -0.27 -0.01
N VAL A 301 3.38 -0.74 -1.20
CA VAL A 301 2.61 -0.56 -2.45
C VAL A 301 1.49 -1.59 -2.67
N GLY A 302 1.21 -2.47 -1.69
CA GLY A 302 0.10 -3.41 -1.76
C GLY A 302 0.34 -4.64 -2.65
N LYS A 303 1.59 -4.97 -3.00
CA LYS A 303 1.92 -6.22 -3.69
C LYS A 303 1.95 -7.43 -2.77
N ILE A 304 2.30 -7.22 -1.50
CA ILE A 304 2.18 -8.25 -0.47
C ILE A 304 0.84 -8.07 0.22
N SER A 305 -0.06 -9.04 0.02
CA SER A 305 -1.37 -9.07 0.66
C SER A 305 -1.22 -9.40 2.15
N SER A 306 -1.07 -8.35 2.95
CA SER A 306 -1.02 -8.38 4.40
C SER A 306 -1.63 -7.08 4.92
N SER A 307 -2.32 -7.16 6.06
CA SER A 307 -3.09 -6.03 6.62
C SER A 307 -2.29 -5.17 7.60
N SER A 308 -1.33 -5.73 8.34
CA SER A 308 -0.49 -4.98 9.29
C SER A 308 0.88 -5.62 9.44
N LEU A 309 1.90 -4.79 9.63
CA LEU A 309 3.24 -5.23 10.02
C LEU A 309 3.35 -5.35 11.55
N LYS A 310 4.23 -6.24 12.00
CA LYS A 310 4.62 -6.29 13.43
C LYS A 310 5.31 -4.99 13.83
N LYS A 311 5.24 -4.68 15.14
CA LYS A 311 5.82 -3.47 15.74
C LYS A 311 7.32 -3.26 15.51
N THR A 312 8.03 -4.33 15.11
CA THR A 312 9.47 -4.35 14.89
C THR A 312 9.88 -3.94 13.47
N PHE A 313 8.94 -3.93 12.52
CA PHE A 313 9.20 -3.57 11.12
C PHE A 313 8.83 -2.12 10.82
N HIS A 314 9.04 -1.20 11.77
CA HIS A 314 8.75 0.23 11.61
C HIS A 314 9.98 0.98 11.06
N PHE A 315 10.51 0.52 9.93
CA PHE A 315 11.73 1.03 9.28
C PHE A 315 11.68 2.53 8.93
N LEU A 316 10.48 3.14 8.83
CA LEU A 316 10.32 4.58 8.64
C LEU A 316 10.64 5.38 9.90
N ASN A 317 10.51 4.76 11.08
CA ASN A 317 10.87 5.34 12.36
C ASN A 317 12.37 5.20 12.70
N ASP A 318 13.18 4.52 11.88
CA ASP A 318 14.65 4.51 12.06
C ASP A 318 15.33 5.79 11.55
N THR A 319 14.54 6.75 11.01
CA THR A 319 14.92 8.16 10.97
C THR A 319 14.96 8.73 12.39
N LYS A 320 15.95 8.30 13.19
CA LYS A 320 16.13 8.63 14.61
C LYS A 320 14.79 8.65 15.36
N SER A 321 14.20 7.48 15.57
CA SER A 321 13.14 7.30 16.56
C SER A 321 13.58 8.02 17.84
N ILE A 322 12.87 9.09 18.17
CA ILE A 322 13.03 9.79 19.44
C ILE A 322 12.81 8.72 20.52
N PRO A 323 13.83 8.34 21.30
CA PRO A 323 13.65 7.32 22.32
C PRO A 323 12.80 7.96 23.41
N LEU A 324 11.53 7.58 23.48
CA LEU A 324 10.68 7.88 24.63
C LEU A 324 11.36 7.28 25.87
N SER A 325 11.87 8.14 26.75
CA SER A 325 12.50 7.74 28.00
C SER A 325 11.48 6.97 28.85
N ARG A 326 11.98 5.92 29.51
CA ARG A 326 11.21 4.75 29.95
C ARG A 326 10.30 4.96 31.16
N ASP A 327 10.21 6.16 31.74
CA ASP A 327 9.62 6.33 33.07
C ASP A 327 8.42 7.28 33.15
N ASN A 328 7.61 7.35 32.09
CA ASN A 328 6.23 7.81 32.25
C ASN A 328 5.31 6.87 31.47
N GLN A 329 4.63 5.97 32.19
CA GLN A 329 3.44 5.31 31.67
C GLN A 329 2.44 6.42 31.31
N ILE A 330 2.33 6.77 30.01
CA ILE A 330 1.28 7.67 29.52
C ILE A 330 -0.04 6.91 29.66
N ASN A 331 -0.68 7.08 30.81
CA ASN A 331 -1.91 6.39 31.20
C ASN A 331 -3.17 7.24 30.93
N TYR A 332 -3.14 8.13 29.94
CA TYR A 332 -4.21 9.15 29.78
C TYR A 332 -5.02 9.06 28.47
N PHE A 333 -4.80 8.06 27.63
CA PHE A 333 -5.70 7.72 26.52
C PHE A 333 -6.69 6.59 26.86
N SER A 334 -6.88 6.26 28.14
CA SER A 334 -8.06 5.53 28.58
C SER A 334 -9.26 6.48 28.59
N VAL A 335 -9.75 6.85 27.41
CA VAL A 335 -11.09 7.43 27.28
C VAL A 335 -11.98 6.34 26.73
N TYR A 336 -12.41 5.44 27.62
CA TYR A 336 -13.67 4.73 27.40
C TYR A 336 -14.80 5.76 27.49
N PHE A 337 -15.70 5.69 26.51
CA PHE A 337 -16.95 6.45 26.47
C PHE A 337 -17.77 6.20 27.74
N SER A 338 -18.11 7.28 28.46
CA SER A 338 -19.44 7.43 29.06
C SER A 338 -19.68 8.91 29.37
N GLY A 339 -20.78 9.45 28.84
CA GLY A 339 -21.45 10.64 29.36
C GLY A 339 -20.73 12.00 29.19
N SER A 340 -21.41 12.90 28.49
CA SER A 340 -21.50 14.35 28.79
C SER A 340 -20.22 15.09 29.23
N HIS A 341 -19.65 15.87 28.30
CA HIS A 341 -19.25 17.29 28.44
C HIS A 341 -18.06 17.63 27.51
N GLU A 342 -18.36 18.32 26.41
CA GLU A 342 -17.43 18.67 25.31
C GLU A 342 -16.30 19.64 25.70
N THR A 343 -16.48 20.44 26.75
CA THR A 343 -15.48 21.38 27.28
C THR A 343 -14.28 20.68 27.93
N ASN A 344 -14.48 19.48 28.48
CA ASN A 344 -13.38 18.67 29.02
C ASN A 344 -12.52 18.04 27.91
N ARG A 345 -13.07 17.88 26.70
CA ARG A 345 -12.36 17.23 25.59
C ARG A 345 -11.29 18.14 24.97
N LYS A 346 -11.63 19.41 24.72
CA LYS A 346 -10.69 20.42 24.17
C LYS A 346 -9.55 20.71 25.15
N ASN A 347 -9.87 20.90 26.44
CA ASN A 347 -8.88 21.11 27.50
C ASN A 347 -7.97 19.89 27.75
N ASN A 348 -8.48 18.66 27.60
CA ASN A 348 -7.67 17.45 27.75
C ASN A 348 -6.79 17.16 26.53
N ILE A 349 -7.25 17.51 25.31
CA ILE A 349 -6.44 17.47 24.08
C ILE A 349 -5.34 18.53 24.17
N ASP A 350 -5.67 19.79 24.50
CA ASP A 350 -4.69 20.86 24.63
C ASP A 350 -3.68 20.60 25.76
N ARG A 351 -4.08 19.98 26.89
CA ARG A 351 -3.13 19.54 27.93
C ARG A 351 -2.27 18.37 27.48
N GLY A 352 -2.85 17.35 26.84
CA GLY A 352 -2.11 16.20 26.31
C GLY A 352 -1.06 16.60 25.28
N PHE A 353 -1.39 17.56 24.40
CA PHE A 353 -0.48 18.08 23.39
C PHE A 353 0.54 19.09 23.92
N ASN A 354 0.20 19.92 24.92
CA ASN A 354 1.19 20.75 25.60
C ASN A 354 2.22 19.92 26.38
N ILE A 355 1.82 18.75 26.88
CA ILE A 355 2.72 17.79 27.52
C ILE A 355 3.54 17.04 26.45
N LEU A 356 2.94 16.59 25.34
CA LEU A 356 3.68 16.01 24.20
C LEU A 356 4.71 16.99 23.62
N ASN A 357 4.36 18.26 23.44
CA ASN A 357 5.29 19.29 23.02
C ASN A 357 6.39 19.52 24.06
N LYS A 358 6.05 19.54 25.35
CA LYS A 358 7.05 19.61 26.42
C LYS A 358 7.96 18.39 26.45
N ASP A 359 7.44 17.20 26.17
CA ASP A 359 8.17 15.94 26.17
C ASP A 359 9.05 15.81 24.93
N ILE A 360 8.58 16.18 23.75
CA ILE A 360 9.40 16.31 22.53
C ILE A 360 10.53 17.32 22.77
N ILE A 361 10.22 18.47 23.35
CA ILE A 361 11.22 19.50 23.70
C ILE A 361 12.17 18.99 24.80
N HIS A 362 11.70 18.22 25.78
CA HIS A 362 12.52 17.62 26.83
C HIS A 362 13.43 16.52 26.29
N THR A 363 12.94 15.66 25.40
CA THR A 363 13.74 14.61 24.77
C THR A 363 14.81 15.21 23.84
N LEU A 364 14.52 16.32 23.17
CA LEU A 364 15.51 17.10 22.44
C LEU A 364 16.53 17.81 23.38
N ARG A 365 16.17 18.08 24.64
CA ARG A 365 17.11 18.60 25.65
C ARG A 365 18.05 17.53 26.22
N GLU A 366 17.58 16.30 26.32
CA GLU A 366 18.34 15.15 26.84
C GLU A 366 19.19 14.45 25.77
N PHE A 367 18.98 14.76 24.49
CA PHE A 367 19.85 14.33 23.39
C PHE A 367 21.18 15.09 23.43
N GLN A 368 22.03 14.77 24.41
CA GLN A 368 23.44 15.15 24.39
C GLN A 368 24.21 14.15 23.53
N ASP A 369 24.91 14.64 22.49
CA ASP A 369 26.01 13.90 21.89
C ASP A 369 26.96 13.48 23.03
N GLU A 370 27.31 12.20 23.08
CA GLU A 370 28.32 11.64 23.98
C GLU A 370 29.63 12.43 23.79
N GLY A 371 29.82 13.50 24.57
CA GLY A 371 30.98 14.39 24.47
C GLY A 371 30.74 15.88 24.75
N LYS A 372 29.52 16.40 24.86
CA LYS A 372 29.29 17.85 25.12
C LYS A 372 28.52 18.12 26.42
N GLN A 373 29.24 18.62 27.43
CA GLN A 373 28.76 18.91 28.80
C GLN A 373 27.82 20.14 28.97
N LYS A 374 27.19 20.69 27.91
CA LYS A 374 26.26 21.83 28.08
C LYS A 374 24.80 21.41 27.92
N LYS A 375 23.96 21.79 28.89
CA LYS A 375 22.50 21.62 28.87
C LYS A 375 21.90 22.38 27.68
N ASN A 376 21.08 21.70 26.88
CA ASN A 376 20.41 22.29 25.73
C ASN A 376 19.21 23.14 26.20
N THR A 377 19.04 24.36 25.66
CA THR A 377 17.90 25.24 26.01
C THR A 377 16.70 25.00 25.08
N ASN A 378 15.50 25.49 25.43
CA ASN A 378 14.32 25.41 24.56
C ASN A 378 14.57 25.97 23.15
N GLN A 379 15.30 27.09 23.08
CA GLN A 379 15.64 27.72 21.81
C GLN A 379 16.55 26.82 20.97
N ASN A 380 17.49 26.11 21.60
CA ASN A 380 18.41 25.23 20.90
C ASN A 380 17.76 23.93 20.41
N ALA A 381 16.86 23.32 21.20
CA ALA A 381 16.09 22.15 20.78
C ALA A 381 15.20 22.46 19.57
N LEU A 382 14.57 23.64 19.55
CA LEU A 382 13.77 24.12 18.42
C LEU A 382 14.66 24.41 17.20
N ASN A 383 15.86 24.95 17.42
CA ASN A 383 16.86 25.11 16.37
C ASN A 383 17.42 23.79 15.85
N GLU A 384 17.53 22.75 16.68
CA GLU A 384 17.96 21.39 16.30
C GLU A 384 16.92 20.66 15.46
N LEU A 385 15.63 20.80 15.79
CA LEU A 385 14.53 20.37 14.93
C LEU A 385 14.62 21.04 13.55
N LYS A 386 14.84 22.37 13.53
CA LYS A 386 15.10 23.13 12.30
C LYS A 386 16.40 22.70 11.58
N LEU A 387 17.41 22.20 12.31
CA LEU A 387 18.69 21.73 11.76
C LEU A 387 18.62 20.31 11.21
N LEU A 388 17.83 19.42 11.83
CA LEU A 388 17.52 18.09 11.32
C LEU A 388 16.73 18.19 10.01
N LEU A 389 15.81 19.15 9.92
CA LEU A 389 15.10 19.52 8.68
C LEU A 389 16.02 20.18 7.63
N LYS A 390 17.19 20.72 8.02
CA LYS A 390 18.23 21.21 7.09
C LYS A 390 19.23 20.13 6.67
N LYS A 391 19.51 19.12 7.50
CA LYS A 391 20.47 18.03 7.21
C LYS A 391 19.98 17.02 6.16
N THR A 392 18.70 17.05 5.81
CA THR A 392 18.13 16.32 4.67
C THR A 392 18.48 16.95 3.30
N LYS A 393 19.37 17.95 3.25
CA LYS A 393 19.87 18.63 2.03
C LYS A 393 21.24 18.14 1.50
N HIS A 394 21.81 17.06 2.03
CA HIS A 394 23.06 16.49 1.51
C HIS A 394 22.87 15.09 0.97
#